data_AF-A0A9P5Y9N0-F1
#
_entry.id   AF-A0A9P5Y9N0-F1
#
_cell.length_a   1.000
_cell.length_b   1.000
_cell.length_c   1.000
_cell.angle_alpha   90.00
_cell.angle_beta   90.00
_cell.angle_gamma   90.00
#
_symmetry.space_group_name_H-M   'P 1'
#
loop_
_entity.id
_entity.type
_entity.pdbx_description
1 polymer ?
#
loop_
_entity_poly.entity_id
_entity_poly.type
_entity_poly.pdbx_seq_one_letter_code
_entity_poly.pdbx_strand_id
1 'polypeptide(L)'
;MTWLDGIPRATRNLSPPQDVTGPWGISVLDDRILLFFCEVLPNKSWKSRVYLVDLRDEETYHFRMVAEIPIRLSMVEVLPRNGGGFVSAELEAGSATFRIHSQDGHVLKHISFPVVAAYGNLVIEGETISLCISSGNPPTDMAEFNRGLQDVARGVRVGEQSHSTTTNAIPDQIVVWDHSQETLEKFPILQDPKCPMLHSANFRYITPNMIALAGAAEGTYGIDAGLLGCFSIKGPPYTRTFAQSPHTSRDLIQYKVGKPGSSQPSDIFVHIHDGGRISIFHRDLLSGQLPSPPVLNSYNLLEATLHPSHHRAIKGEVNKHACFSENRVLIVAEPDPNFEDDQSPVAMIIDFDQRRVGSIVSLDSSSRQDLESRLSDENARVRVITRRYNVNAAYEEDDAEYPYPLPPNAEWEAHLRQIYLDGVARLEEGSEPPALEFEEPPINHRKDRLFGFVESRVQIPDNIDPSTLVITSSALISIPENSHADWVIYFFED
;
A
#
# COMPACT_ATOMS: atom_id res chain seq x y z
N MET A 1 12.46 10.44 16.16
CA MET A 1 12.94 9.23 16.86
C MET A 1 11.79 8.37 17.35
N THR A 2 10.59 8.89 17.54
CA THR A 2 9.44 8.20 18.16
C THR A 2 8.97 6.89 17.51
N TRP A 3 9.21 6.69 16.22
CA TRP A 3 8.93 5.40 15.54
C TRP A 3 10.14 4.47 15.47
N LEU A 4 11.32 4.96 15.87
CA LEU A 4 12.60 4.26 15.64
C LEU A 4 12.70 3.00 16.48
N ASP A 5 12.29 3.05 17.74
CA ASP A 5 12.39 1.94 18.68
C ASP A 5 11.25 0.92 18.52
N GLY A 6 10.17 1.29 17.82
CA GLY A 6 8.98 0.45 17.68
C GLY A 6 8.20 0.25 18.98
N ILE A 7 8.38 1.14 19.97
CA ILE A 7 7.80 1.00 21.30
C ILE A 7 6.57 1.90 21.44
N PRO A 8 5.40 1.32 21.78
CA PRO A 8 4.22 2.10 22.14
C PRO A 8 4.49 2.99 23.36
N ARG A 9 4.11 4.26 23.25
CA ARG A 9 4.12 5.23 24.36
C ARG A 9 2.76 5.29 25.07
N ALA A 10 1.67 5.03 24.34
CA ALA A 10 0.34 4.89 24.91
C ALA A 10 -0.52 3.92 24.10
N THR A 11 -1.44 3.24 24.78
CA THR A 11 -2.42 2.35 24.17
C THR A 11 -3.81 2.70 24.68
N ARG A 12 -4.76 2.92 23.76
CA ARG A 12 -6.15 3.29 24.09
C ARG A 12 -7.14 2.31 23.47
N ASN A 13 -8.28 2.15 24.13
CA ASN A 13 -9.37 1.31 23.63
C ASN A 13 -10.13 2.03 22.51
N LEU A 14 -10.44 1.29 21.45
CA LEU A 14 -11.38 1.66 20.40
C LEU A 14 -12.61 0.76 20.51
N SER A 15 -13.75 1.36 20.86
CA SER A 15 -15.00 0.61 21.01
C SER A 15 -15.72 0.53 19.66
N PRO A 16 -16.06 -0.67 19.16
CA PRO A 16 -16.81 -0.81 17.91
C PRO A 16 -18.23 -0.21 18.06
N PRO A 17 -18.92 0.12 16.95
CA PRO A 17 -20.30 0.55 17.04
C PRO A 17 -21.18 -0.55 17.64
N GLN A 18 -22.09 -0.18 18.54
CA GLN A 18 -23.07 -1.10 19.12
C GLN A 18 -24.10 -1.51 18.05
N ASP A 19 -24.62 -2.73 18.13
CA ASP A 19 -25.72 -3.26 17.30
C ASP A 19 -25.41 -3.52 15.81
N VAL A 20 -24.14 -3.66 15.43
CA VAL A 20 -23.74 -4.00 14.06
C VAL A 20 -22.74 -5.16 14.03
N THR A 21 -22.95 -6.12 13.13
CA THR A 21 -22.04 -7.25 12.90
C THR A 21 -21.31 -7.06 11.58
N GLY A 22 -20.02 -6.73 11.63
CA GLY A 22 -19.12 -6.68 10.48
C GLY A 22 -19.39 -5.53 9.50
N PRO A 23 -18.44 -4.58 9.31
CA PRO A 23 -18.62 -3.49 8.36
C PRO A 23 -18.63 -3.99 6.91
N TRP A 24 -19.44 -3.33 6.06
CA TRP A 24 -19.42 -3.54 4.61
C TRP A 24 -18.16 -2.92 3.96
N GLY A 25 -17.55 -1.95 4.63
CA GLY A 25 -16.22 -1.50 4.30
C GLY A 25 -15.68 -0.45 5.25
N ILE A 26 -14.39 -0.17 5.08
CA ILE A 26 -13.55 0.54 6.04
C ILE A 26 -12.64 1.51 5.29
N SER A 27 -12.52 2.73 5.79
CA SER A 27 -11.58 3.75 5.31
C SER A 27 -10.83 4.37 6.50
N VAL A 28 -9.52 4.54 6.35
CA VAL A 28 -8.63 5.07 7.38
C VAL A 28 -7.75 6.16 6.75
N LEU A 29 -7.72 7.36 7.35
CA LEU A 29 -6.89 8.48 6.91
C LEU A 29 -6.75 9.55 8.01
N ASP A 30 -5.53 10.02 8.29
CA ASP A 30 -5.22 11.10 9.25
C ASP A 30 -5.85 10.89 10.63
N ASP A 31 -5.64 9.70 11.18
CA ASP A 31 -6.13 9.30 12.51
C ASP A 31 -7.68 9.35 12.61
N ARG A 32 -8.37 9.17 11.48
CA ARG A 32 -9.82 8.96 11.42
C ARG A 32 -10.11 7.61 10.80
N ILE A 33 -11.09 6.92 11.37
CA ILE A 33 -11.58 5.64 10.88
C ILE A 33 -13.05 5.80 10.56
N LEU A 34 -13.43 5.36 9.37
CA LEU A 34 -14.80 5.33 8.92
C LEU A 34 -15.22 3.90 8.62
N LEU A 35 -16.37 3.51 9.17
CA LEU A 35 -17.03 2.24 8.92
C LEU A 35 -18.37 2.52 8.25
N PHE A 36 -18.76 1.70 7.28
CA PHE A 36 -20.13 1.76 6.76
C PHE A 36 -20.77 0.38 6.68
N PHE A 37 -22.09 0.37 6.79
CA PHE A 37 -22.93 -0.82 6.82
C PHE A 37 -24.10 -0.61 5.88
N CYS A 38 -24.52 -1.66 5.18
CA CYS A 38 -25.74 -1.65 4.37
C CYS A 38 -26.72 -2.72 4.88
N GLU A 39 -27.99 -2.33 4.99
CA GLU A 39 -29.08 -3.17 5.48
C GLU A 39 -30.20 -3.19 4.44
N VAL A 40 -30.77 -4.38 4.19
CA VAL A 40 -32.00 -4.54 3.43
C VAL A 40 -33.18 -4.45 4.39
N LEU A 41 -34.04 -3.47 4.18
CA LEU A 41 -35.25 -3.27 4.98
C LEU A 41 -36.37 -4.24 4.55
N PRO A 42 -37.39 -4.49 5.41
CA PRO A 42 -38.49 -5.43 5.11
C PRO A 42 -39.25 -5.14 3.81
N ASN A 43 -39.29 -3.87 3.38
CA ASN A 43 -39.88 -3.42 2.12
C ASN A 43 -38.97 -3.62 0.89
N LYS A 44 -37.83 -4.31 1.05
CA LYS A 44 -36.77 -4.49 0.04
C LYS A 44 -36.06 -3.21 -0.39
N SER A 45 -36.21 -2.10 0.35
CA SER A 45 -35.34 -0.93 0.15
C SER A 45 -34.05 -1.06 0.93
N TRP A 46 -33.05 -0.26 0.58
CA TRP A 46 -31.77 -0.24 1.28
C TRP A 46 -31.65 0.92 2.24
N LYS A 47 -30.81 0.69 3.25
CA LYS A 47 -30.37 1.73 4.18
C LYS A 47 -28.89 1.54 4.46
N SER A 48 -28.12 2.61 4.34
CA SER A 48 -26.72 2.65 4.73
C SER A 48 -26.52 3.47 5.99
N ARG A 49 -25.70 2.97 6.91
CA ARG A 49 -25.27 3.69 8.12
C ARG A 49 -23.77 3.90 8.04
N VAL A 50 -23.32 5.12 8.34
CA VAL A 50 -21.90 5.50 8.34
C VAL A 50 -21.51 5.92 9.74
N TYR A 51 -20.42 5.35 10.22
CA TYR A 51 -19.82 5.65 11.51
C TYR A 51 -18.43 6.22 11.30
N LEU A 52 -18.09 7.23 12.09
CA LEU A 52 -16.78 7.90 12.05
C LEU A 52 -16.25 8.01 13.48
N VAL A 53 -14.94 7.86 13.63
CA VAL A 53 -14.22 8.18 14.86
C VAL A 53 -12.99 9.02 14.52
N ASP A 54 -12.68 9.97 15.39
CA ASP A 54 -11.50 10.85 15.30
C ASP A 54 -10.63 10.60 16.53
N LEU A 55 -9.36 10.23 16.29
CA LEU A 55 -8.50 9.71 17.35
C LEU A 55 -7.72 10.79 18.11
N ARG A 56 -7.97 12.10 17.93
CA ARG A 56 -7.10 13.13 18.56
C ARG A 56 -7.51 13.61 19.95
N ASP A 57 -8.75 13.42 20.39
CA ASP A 57 -9.28 14.24 21.49
C ASP A 57 -9.96 13.46 22.65
N GLU A 58 -9.81 12.12 22.72
CA GLU A 58 -10.53 11.30 23.72
C GLU A 58 -9.67 10.22 24.41
N GLU A 59 -9.93 9.97 25.70
CA GLU A 59 -9.29 8.89 26.48
C GLU A 59 -9.75 7.48 26.02
N THR A 60 -10.99 7.37 25.51
CA THR A 60 -11.54 6.16 24.89
C THR A 60 -12.29 6.57 23.63
N TYR A 61 -12.00 5.91 22.52
CA TYR A 61 -12.56 6.29 21.24
C TYR A 61 -13.84 5.51 20.94
N HIS A 62 -14.89 6.24 20.58
CA HIS A 62 -16.18 5.66 20.23
C HIS A 62 -16.59 6.03 18.81
N PHE A 63 -17.00 5.03 18.03
CA PHE A 63 -17.61 5.29 16.73
C PHE A 63 -18.97 6.00 16.90
N ARG A 64 -19.08 7.22 16.37
CA ARG A 64 -20.36 7.92 16.27
C ARG A 64 -21.02 7.65 14.93
N MET A 65 -22.32 7.39 14.92
CA MET A 65 -23.10 7.38 13.68
C MET A 65 -23.17 8.81 13.15
N VAL A 66 -22.61 9.06 11.98
CA VAL A 66 -22.60 10.38 11.35
C VAL A 66 -23.63 10.50 10.23
N ALA A 67 -24.03 9.40 9.60
CA ALA A 67 -25.04 9.44 8.55
C ALA A 67 -25.91 8.19 8.54
N GLU A 68 -27.20 8.40 8.26
CA GLU A 68 -28.13 7.36 7.85
C GLU A 68 -28.71 7.77 6.48
N ILE A 69 -28.45 6.96 5.47
CA ILE A 69 -28.73 7.30 4.07
C ILE A 69 -29.67 6.25 3.47
N PRO A 70 -30.83 6.62 2.91
CA PRO A 70 -31.85 5.67 2.46
C PRO A 70 -31.55 5.07 1.07
N ILE A 71 -30.29 4.68 0.85
CA ILE A 71 -29.78 4.07 -0.38
C ILE A 71 -28.72 3.02 -0.04
N ARG A 72 -28.34 2.19 -1.03
CA ARG A 72 -27.21 1.28 -0.90
C ARG A 72 -25.92 1.97 -1.31
N LEU A 73 -25.11 2.35 -0.33
CA LEU A 73 -23.74 2.77 -0.61
C LEU A 73 -22.91 1.60 -1.14
N SER A 74 -22.12 1.88 -2.18
CA SER A 74 -21.15 0.94 -2.73
C SER A 74 -19.77 1.15 -2.12
N MET A 75 -19.34 2.40 -1.98
CA MET A 75 -17.99 2.75 -1.53
C MET A 75 -18.05 4.01 -0.67
N VAL A 76 -17.08 4.13 0.25
CA VAL A 76 -16.85 5.31 1.07
C VAL A 76 -15.36 5.52 1.27
N GLU A 77 -14.93 6.77 1.36
CA GLU A 77 -13.56 7.13 1.70
C GLU A 77 -13.54 8.38 2.57
N VAL A 78 -12.72 8.38 3.62
CA VAL A 78 -12.49 9.56 4.46
C VAL A 78 -11.77 10.63 3.65
N LEU A 79 -12.25 11.88 3.74
CA LEU A 79 -11.56 13.03 3.15
C LEU A 79 -10.43 13.49 4.06
N PRO A 80 -9.31 14.04 3.57
CA PRO A 80 -8.26 14.66 4.39
C PRO A 80 -8.84 15.59 5.47
N ARG A 81 -8.16 15.75 6.61
CA ARG A 81 -8.77 16.43 7.78
C ARG A 81 -9.25 17.85 7.45
N ASN A 82 -8.52 18.57 6.60
CA ASN A 82 -8.88 19.91 6.14
C ASN A 82 -10.06 19.94 5.14
N GLY A 83 -10.35 18.82 4.48
CA GLY A 83 -11.49 18.67 3.56
C GLY A 83 -12.81 18.34 4.26
N GLY A 84 -12.76 17.80 5.48
CA GLY A 84 -13.92 17.52 6.33
C GLY A 84 -14.79 16.33 5.86
N GLY A 85 -15.17 15.44 6.78
CA GLY A 85 -16.13 14.36 6.52
C GLY A 85 -15.62 13.24 5.63
N PHE A 86 -16.40 12.87 4.61
CA PHE A 86 -16.14 11.70 3.76
C PHE A 86 -16.82 11.80 2.39
N VAL A 87 -16.34 10.99 1.45
CA VAL A 87 -16.96 10.78 0.14
C VAL A 87 -17.68 9.44 0.13
N SER A 88 -18.81 9.36 -0.55
CA SER A 88 -19.49 8.10 -0.85
C SER A 88 -19.80 7.96 -2.33
N ALA A 89 -19.87 6.73 -2.82
CA ALA A 89 -20.39 6.42 -4.14
C ALA A 89 -21.57 5.44 -4.06
N GLU A 90 -22.57 5.72 -4.87
CA GLU A 90 -23.72 4.85 -5.15
C GLU A 90 -23.64 4.39 -6.60
N LEU A 91 -23.96 3.12 -6.84
CA LEU A 91 -23.99 2.52 -8.16
C LEU A 91 -25.41 2.01 -8.43
N GLU A 92 -26.06 2.63 -9.42
CA GLU A 92 -27.36 2.21 -9.92
C GLU A 92 -27.21 1.62 -11.34
N ALA A 93 -28.27 1.00 -11.86
CA ALA A 93 -28.23 0.47 -13.21
C ALA A 93 -27.99 1.61 -14.23
N GLY A 94 -26.82 1.60 -14.88
CA GLY A 94 -26.43 2.58 -15.88
C GLY A 94 -25.94 3.93 -15.34
N SER A 95 -25.84 4.11 -14.02
CA SER A 95 -25.40 5.39 -13.43
C SER A 95 -24.61 5.21 -12.14
N ALA A 96 -23.74 6.17 -11.85
CA ALA A 96 -23.04 6.29 -10.58
C ALA A 96 -23.23 7.71 -10.04
N THR A 97 -23.30 7.83 -8.72
CA THR A 97 -23.38 9.11 -8.03
C THR A 97 -22.29 9.23 -6.99
N PHE A 98 -21.43 10.24 -7.11
CA PHE A 98 -20.51 10.64 -6.05
C PHE A 98 -21.15 11.68 -5.15
N ARG A 99 -20.92 11.58 -3.84
CA ARG A 99 -21.38 12.55 -2.84
C ARG A 99 -20.26 12.88 -1.89
N ILE A 100 -20.07 14.17 -1.63
CA ILE A 100 -19.23 14.70 -0.57
C ILE A 100 -20.13 14.99 0.62
N HIS A 101 -19.76 14.46 1.78
CA HIS A 101 -20.48 14.64 3.03
C HIS A 101 -19.63 15.42 4.02
N SER A 102 -20.29 16.28 4.80
CA SER A 102 -19.69 16.89 5.98
C SER A 102 -19.37 15.85 7.06
N GLN A 103 -18.69 16.28 8.13
CA GLN A 103 -18.40 15.42 9.28
C GLN A 103 -19.65 14.87 9.98
N ASP A 104 -20.79 15.55 9.83
CA ASP A 104 -22.08 15.14 10.39
C ASP A 104 -23.00 14.52 9.32
N GLY A 105 -22.43 14.04 8.22
CA GLY A 105 -23.14 13.26 7.21
C GLY A 105 -24.07 14.03 6.28
N HIS A 106 -24.13 15.36 6.38
CA HIS A 106 -24.88 16.17 5.42
C HIS A 106 -24.18 16.18 4.05
N VAL A 107 -24.94 15.91 2.98
CA VAL A 107 -24.46 16.02 1.60
C VAL A 107 -24.16 17.49 1.28
N LEU A 108 -22.90 17.78 0.95
CA LEU A 108 -22.42 19.11 0.57
C LEU A 108 -22.46 19.31 -0.94
N LYS A 109 -21.98 18.30 -1.68
CA LYS A 109 -21.94 18.28 -3.14
C LYS A 109 -22.23 16.88 -3.64
N HIS A 110 -22.78 16.78 -4.84
CA HIS A 110 -22.92 15.51 -5.53
C HIS A 110 -22.85 15.69 -7.04
N ILE A 111 -22.48 14.62 -7.73
CA ILE A 111 -22.55 14.54 -9.18
C ILE A 111 -22.97 13.13 -9.59
N SER A 112 -23.86 13.03 -10.58
CA SER A 112 -24.29 11.77 -11.17
C SER A 112 -23.80 11.69 -12.60
N PHE A 113 -23.37 10.51 -13.03
CA PHE A 113 -22.87 10.30 -14.38
C PHE A 113 -23.18 8.89 -14.89
N PRO A 114 -23.30 8.73 -16.23
CA PRO A 114 -23.57 7.42 -16.81
C PRO A 114 -22.33 6.53 -16.72
N VAL A 115 -22.56 5.28 -16.31
CA VAL A 115 -21.53 4.25 -16.21
C VAL A 115 -22.13 2.87 -16.52
N VAL A 116 -21.37 2.03 -17.24
CA VAL A 116 -21.78 0.64 -17.52
C VAL A 116 -21.43 -0.27 -16.34
N ALA A 117 -20.22 -0.12 -15.80
CA ALA A 117 -19.70 -0.84 -14.66
C ALA A 117 -18.63 -0.02 -13.95
N ALA A 118 -18.48 -0.23 -12.65
CA ALA A 118 -17.43 0.37 -11.84
C ALA A 118 -16.60 -0.70 -11.11
N TYR A 119 -15.35 -0.36 -10.81
CA TYR A 119 -14.36 -1.30 -10.29
C TYR A 119 -13.51 -0.64 -9.20
N GLY A 120 -12.96 -1.47 -8.30
CA GLY A 120 -12.06 -1.00 -7.25
C GLY A 120 -12.75 -0.18 -6.16
N ASN A 121 -12.01 0.77 -5.61
CA ASN A 121 -12.44 1.71 -4.56
C ASN A 121 -12.33 3.15 -5.05
N LEU A 122 -12.90 4.10 -4.32
CA LEU A 122 -12.67 5.52 -4.56
C LEU A 122 -11.21 5.87 -4.27
N VAL A 123 -10.68 6.79 -5.07
CA VAL A 123 -9.33 7.36 -4.90
C VAL A 123 -9.46 8.86 -4.80
N ILE A 124 -8.90 9.43 -3.74
CA ILE A 124 -8.96 10.86 -3.44
C ILE A 124 -7.55 11.43 -3.52
N GLU A 125 -7.38 12.54 -4.24
CA GLU A 125 -6.15 13.32 -4.30
C GLU A 125 -6.52 14.80 -4.34
N GLY A 126 -6.21 15.54 -3.25
CA GLY A 126 -6.64 16.92 -3.08
C GLY A 126 -8.16 17.06 -3.24
N GLU A 127 -8.58 17.88 -4.21
CA GLU A 127 -9.99 18.18 -4.53
C GLU A 127 -10.59 17.24 -5.58
N THR A 128 -9.92 16.12 -5.89
CA THR A 128 -10.34 15.17 -6.92
C THR A 128 -10.80 13.85 -6.33
N ILE A 129 -11.91 13.34 -6.87
CA ILE A 129 -12.48 12.03 -6.54
C ILE A 129 -12.47 11.19 -7.81
N SER A 130 -11.86 10.01 -7.76
CA SER A 130 -11.67 9.16 -8.92
C SER A 130 -12.16 7.75 -8.71
N LEU A 131 -12.62 7.13 -9.79
CA LEU A 131 -13.06 5.74 -9.82
C LEU A 131 -12.71 5.12 -11.17
N CYS A 132 -12.36 3.84 -11.16
CA CYS A 132 -12.19 3.10 -12.39
C CYS A 132 -13.53 2.60 -12.90
N ILE A 133 -13.79 2.82 -14.18
CA ILE A 133 -15.07 2.53 -14.81
C ILE A 133 -14.87 1.85 -16.17
N SER A 134 -15.94 1.26 -16.67
CA SER A 134 -16.01 0.78 -18.05
C SER A 134 -16.60 1.82 -18.99
N SER A 135 -15.97 1.99 -20.14
CA SER A 135 -16.52 2.73 -21.29
C SER A 135 -17.71 2.02 -21.93
N GLY A 136 -17.89 0.71 -21.66
CA GLY A 136 -18.88 -0.14 -22.30
C GLY A 136 -18.46 -0.69 -23.67
N ASN A 137 -17.28 -0.28 -24.17
CA ASN A 137 -16.74 -0.83 -25.40
C ASN A 137 -16.10 -2.20 -25.13
N PRO A 138 -16.30 -3.19 -26.01
CA PRO A 138 -15.56 -4.45 -25.91
C PRO A 138 -14.06 -4.20 -26.15
N PRO A 139 -13.18 -5.05 -25.59
CA PRO A 139 -11.77 -5.08 -25.96
C PRO A 139 -11.60 -5.15 -27.48
N THR A 140 -10.66 -4.38 -28.03
CA THR A 140 -10.36 -4.36 -29.47
C THR A 140 -9.79 -5.69 -29.97
N ASP A 141 -9.16 -6.48 -29.08
CA ASP A 141 -8.68 -7.83 -29.36
C ASP A 141 -9.18 -8.80 -28.26
N MET A 142 -10.23 -9.54 -28.58
CA MET A 142 -10.88 -10.46 -27.64
C MET A 142 -10.12 -11.78 -27.47
N ALA A 143 -9.20 -12.14 -28.38
CA ALA A 143 -8.62 -13.49 -28.41
C ALA A 143 -7.59 -13.73 -27.27
N GLU A 144 -6.78 -12.72 -26.93
CA GLU A 144 -5.83 -12.77 -25.80
C GLU A 144 -6.49 -12.43 -24.45
N PHE A 145 -7.57 -11.62 -24.45
CA PHE A 145 -8.21 -11.12 -23.23
C PHE A 145 -9.12 -12.15 -22.52
N ASN A 146 -9.52 -13.23 -23.20
CA ASN A 146 -10.58 -14.14 -22.73
C ASN A 146 -10.25 -15.01 -21.50
N ARG A 147 -8.98 -15.23 -21.16
CA ARG A 147 -8.60 -15.94 -19.91
C ARG A 147 -8.43 -15.00 -18.71
N GLY A 148 -7.98 -13.76 -18.93
CA GLY A 148 -7.85 -12.69 -17.92
C GLY A 148 -9.17 -12.20 -17.32
N LEU A 149 -10.24 -12.23 -18.12
CA LEU A 149 -11.53 -11.63 -17.77
C LEU A 149 -12.23 -12.23 -16.54
N GLN A 150 -11.98 -13.50 -16.20
CA GLN A 150 -12.63 -14.12 -15.04
C GLN A 150 -12.19 -13.50 -13.71
N ASP A 151 -10.94 -13.03 -13.60
CA ASP A 151 -10.43 -12.38 -12.39
C ASP A 151 -10.86 -10.90 -12.32
N VAL A 152 -10.86 -10.22 -13.47
CA VAL A 152 -11.40 -8.85 -13.60
C VAL A 152 -12.90 -8.82 -13.30
N ALA A 153 -13.64 -9.87 -13.67
CA ALA A 153 -15.06 -10.02 -13.41
C ALA A 153 -15.40 -10.09 -11.92
N ARG A 154 -14.50 -10.60 -11.05
CA ARG A 154 -14.72 -10.73 -9.60
C ARG A 154 -14.79 -9.38 -8.88
N GLY A 155 -14.25 -8.32 -9.46
CA GLY A 155 -14.27 -6.95 -8.92
C GLY A 155 -15.36 -6.05 -9.52
N VAL A 156 -16.15 -6.54 -10.48
CA VAL A 156 -17.18 -5.75 -11.17
C VAL A 156 -18.29 -5.42 -10.18
N ARG A 157 -18.60 -4.13 -10.05
CA ARG A 157 -19.80 -3.65 -9.37
C ARG A 157 -20.76 -3.10 -10.43
N VAL A 158 -21.88 -3.80 -10.62
CA VAL A 158 -22.99 -3.35 -11.46
C VAL A 158 -24.18 -3.05 -10.55
N GLY A 159 -24.92 -1.97 -10.82
CA GLY A 159 -26.10 -1.62 -10.05
C GLY A 159 -27.14 -2.75 -10.03
N GLU A 160 -27.94 -2.82 -8.97
CA GLU A 160 -28.78 -3.98 -8.56
C GLU A 160 -29.79 -4.55 -9.56
N GLN A 161 -29.99 -3.95 -10.72
CA GLN A 161 -30.93 -4.46 -11.72
C GLN A 161 -30.30 -5.18 -12.91
N SER A 162 -28.97 -5.38 -12.95
CA SER A 162 -28.34 -6.16 -14.01
C SER A 162 -28.41 -7.66 -13.73
N HIS A 163 -29.60 -8.25 -13.81
CA HIS A 163 -29.74 -9.71 -13.96
C HIS A 163 -29.33 -10.21 -15.37
N SER A 164 -28.74 -9.35 -16.21
CA SER A 164 -28.25 -9.69 -17.55
C SER A 164 -26.74 -9.47 -17.68
N THR A 165 -25.98 -10.56 -17.78
CA THR A 165 -24.97 -10.77 -18.84
C THR A 165 -24.03 -9.61 -19.24
N THR A 166 -23.48 -8.82 -18.31
CA THR A 166 -22.36 -7.93 -18.66
C THR A 166 -21.05 -8.72 -18.68
N THR A 167 -20.96 -9.72 -19.56
CA THR A 167 -19.77 -10.59 -19.69
C THR A 167 -18.57 -9.90 -20.34
N ASN A 168 -18.72 -8.66 -20.83
CA ASN A 168 -17.71 -7.98 -21.65
C ASN A 168 -17.32 -6.57 -21.15
N ALA A 169 -17.78 -6.13 -19.97
CA ALA A 169 -17.37 -4.83 -19.43
C ALA A 169 -15.93 -4.93 -18.88
N ILE A 170 -15.05 -4.05 -19.34
CA ILE A 170 -13.66 -3.96 -18.89
C ILE A 170 -13.38 -2.62 -18.19
N PRO A 171 -12.49 -2.59 -17.18
CA PRO A 171 -12.06 -1.36 -16.52
C PRO A 171 -11.04 -0.62 -17.39
N ASP A 172 -11.49 0.17 -18.37
CA ASP A 172 -10.64 0.82 -19.37
C ASP A 172 -10.57 2.34 -19.23
N GLN A 173 -11.28 2.91 -18.26
CA GLN A 173 -11.30 4.35 -18.00
C GLN A 173 -11.20 4.67 -16.51
N ILE A 174 -10.69 5.87 -16.22
CA ILE A 174 -10.78 6.50 -14.91
C ILE A 174 -11.66 7.74 -15.06
N VAL A 175 -12.76 7.79 -14.32
CA VAL A 175 -13.54 9.02 -14.16
C VAL A 175 -12.95 9.81 -13.01
N VAL A 176 -12.78 11.11 -13.21
CA VAL A 176 -12.24 12.06 -12.22
C VAL A 176 -13.23 13.21 -12.08
N TRP A 177 -13.70 13.42 -10.87
CA TRP A 177 -14.49 14.59 -10.49
C TRP A 177 -13.62 15.56 -9.70
N ASP A 178 -13.34 16.73 -10.26
CA ASP A 178 -12.76 17.86 -9.54
C ASP A 178 -13.91 18.68 -8.95
N HIS A 179 -14.11 18.57 -7.65
CA HIS A 179 -15.24 19.23 -6.98
C HIS A 179 -14.99 20.71 -6.68
N SER A 180 -13.76 21.20 -6.87
CA SER A 180 -13.43 22.63 -6.77
C SER A 180 -13.83 23.37 -8.04
N GLN A 181 -13.62 22.73 -9.20
CA GLN A 181 -13.97 23.24 -10.53
C GLN A 181 -15.36 22.79 -11.01
N GLU A 182 -15.96 21.82 -10.33
CA GLU A 182 -17.20 21.14 -10.73
C GLU A 182 -17.11 20.48 -12.11
N THR A 183 -15.92 19.97 -12.45
CA THR A 183 -15.66 19.29 -13.73
C THR A 183 -15.60 17.78 -13.54
N LEU A 184 -16.15 17.06 -14.52
CA LEU A 184 -16.13 15.60 -14.58
C LEU A 184 -15.50 15.17 -15.90
N GLU A 185 -14.36 14.49 -15.80
CA GLU A 185 -13.59 14.04 -16.97
C GLU A 185 -13.40 12.52 -16.92
N LYS A 186 -13.29 11.92 -18.11
CA LYS A 186 -13.04 10.48 -18.27
C LYS A 186 -11.73 10.31 -19.04
N PHE A 187 -10.78 9.61 -18.43
CA PHE A 187 -9.47 9.37 -19.00
C PHE A 187 -9.34 7.90 -19.41
N PRO A 188 -8.90 7.59 -20.64
CA PRO A 188 -8.58 6.23 -21.02
C PRO A 188 -7.37 5.74 -20.23
N ILE A 189 -7.44 4.50 -19.74
CA ILE A 189 -6.27 3.80 -19.22
C ILE A 189 -5.43 3.41 -20.44
N LEU A 190 -4.27 4.03 -20.58
CA LEU A 190 -3.38 3.79 -21.71
C LEU A 190 -2.75 2.40 -21.56
N GLN A 191 -3.11 1.50 -22.47
CA GLN A 191 -2.60 0.14 -22.56
C GLN A 191 -1.50 0.07 -23.62
N ASP A 192 -0.47 -0.74 -23.40
CA ASP A 192 0.44 -1.13 -24.49
C ASP A 192 -0.29 -2.22 -25.32
N PRO A 193 -0.60 -1.99 -26.61
CA PRO A 193 -1.29 -2.98 -27.43
C PRO A 193 -0.54 -4.30 -27.55
N LYS A 194 0.78 -4.29 -27.35
CA LYS A 194 1.62 -5.49 -27.40
C LYS A 194 1.76 -6.15 -26.04
N CYS A 195 1.43 -5.49 -24.95
CA CYS A 195 1.52 -6.03 -23.59
C CYS A 195 0.33 -5.49 -22.77
N PRO A 196 -0.90 -5.95 -23.07
CA PRO A 196 -2.08 -5.47 -22.38
C PRO A 196 -2.02 -5.86 -20.90
N MET A 197 -2.17 -4.86 -20.03
CA MET A 197 -2.13 -5.04 -18.59
C MET A 197 -3.53 -5.37 -18.07
N LEU A 198 -3.68 -6.55 -17.47
CA LEU A 198 -4.83 -6.96 -16.69
C LEU A 198 -4.73 -6.35 -15.28
N HIS A 199 -5.79 -5.76 -14.75
CA HIS A 199 -5.75 -5.13 -13.42
C HIS A 199 -7.06 -5.25 -12.66
N SER A 200 -6.95 -5.18 -11.32
CA SER A 200 -8.10 -5.17 -10.39
C SER A 200 -8.71 -3.78 -10.19
N ALA A 201 -8.27 -2.80 -10.97
CA ALA A 201 -8.63 -1.39 -10.84
C ALA A 201 -8.19 -0.76 -9.49
N ASN A 202 -7.11 -1.28 -8.91
CA ASN A 202 -6.46 -0.68 -7.77
C ASN A 202 -5.37 0.29 -8.24
N PHE A 203 -5.66 1.59 -8.14
CA PHE A 203 -4.76 2.66 -8.57
C PHE A 203 -4.61 3.74 -7.48
N ARG A 204 -3.53 4.51 -7.57
CA ARG A 204 -3.26 5.67 -6.71
C ARG A 204 -2.57 6.78 -7.48
N TYR A 205 -2.73 8.00 -6.99
CA TYR A 205 -1.98 9.14 -7.50
C TYR A 205 -0.51 9.06 -7.07
N ILE A 206 0.39 9.25 -8.02
CA ILE A 206 1.82 9.49 -7.79
C ILE A 206 2.01 11.00 -7.55
N THR A 207 1.37 11.79 -8.40
CA THR A 207 1.25 13.25 -8.32
C THR A 207 -0.18 13.61 -8.69
N PRO A 208 -0.67 14.84 -8.47
CA PRO A 208 -2.03 15.23 -8.86
C PRO A 208 -2.39 15.02 -10.35
N ASN A 209 -1.39 14.84 -11.22
CA ASN A 209 -1.57 14.64 -12.66
C ASN A 209 -1.22 13.24 -13.14
N MET A 210 -0.73 12.36 -12.27
CA MET A 210 -0.21 11.04 -12.67
C MET A 210 -0.73 9.94 -11.75
N ILE A 211 -1.15 8.85 -12.36
CA ILE A 211 -1.68 7.68 -11.68
C ILE A 211 -0.75 6.49 -11.90
N ALA A 212 -0.54 5.71 -10.84
CA ALA A 212 0.01 4.37 -10.89
C ALA A 212 -1.12 3.34 -10.73
N LEU A 213 -1.09 2.29 -11.55
CA LEU A 213 -2.05 1.21 -11.60
C LEU A 213 -1.29 -0.11 -11.60
N ALA A 214 -1.58 -0.96 -10.61
CA ALA A 214 -1.00 -2.30 -10.52
C ALA A 214 -1.79 -3.27 -11.40
N GLY A 215 -1.06 -4.15 -12.08
CA GLY A 215 -1.63 -5.16 -12.96
C GLY A 215 -0.66 -6.31 -13.22
N ALA A 216 -1.00 -7.14 -14.19
CA ALA A 216 -0.11 -8.17 -14.73
C ALA A 216 -0.25 -8.25 -16.24
N ALA A 217 0.78 -8.76 -16.91
CA ALA A 217 0.69 -9.22 -18.29
C ALA A 217 0.64 -10.75 -18.34
N GLU A 218 -0.24 -11.30 -19.19
CA GLU A 218 -0.35 -12.74 -19.47
C GLU A 218 0.42 -13.07 -20.73
N GLY A 219 1.32 -14.04 -20.66
CA GLY A 219 1.79 -14.83 -21.81
C GLY A 219 2.47 -14.06 -22.95
N THR A 220 2.55 -12.74 -22.88
CA THR A 220 3.23 -11.93 -23.87
C THR A 220 4.72 -12.21 -23.72
N TYR A 221 5.30 -12.92 -24.67
CA TYR A 221 6.70 -13.37 -24.66
C TYR A 221 7.03 -14.49 -23.64
N GLY A 222 6.02 -15.18 -23.10
CA GLY A 222 6.21 -16.37 -22.25
C GLY A 222 6.62 -16.07 -20.79
N ILE A 223 6.35 -14.85 -20.30
CA ILE A 223 6.65 -14.43 -18.93
C ILE A 223 5.36 -13.87 -18.31
N ASP A 224 4.96 -14.43 -17.16
CA ASP A 224 3.95 -13.82 -16.30
C ASP A 224 4.67 -12.83 -15.36
N ALA A 225 4.33 -11.55 -15.42
CA ALA A 225 4.99 -10.51 -14.63
C ALA A 225 3.99 -9.58 -13.95
N GLY A 226 4.26 -9.24 -12.69
CA GLY A 226 3.62 -8.11 -12.01
C GLY A 226 4.07 -6.79 -12.65
N LEU A 227 3.10 -5.95 -13.01
CA LEU A 227 3.31 -4.68 -13.69
C LEU A 227 2.83 -3.51 -12.82
N LEU A 228 3.58 -2.41 -12.87
CA LEU A 228 3.15 -1.12 -12.37
C LEU A 228 3.13 -0.11 -13.53
N GLY A 229 1.95 0.12 -14.09
CA GLY A 229 1.72 1.11 -15.13
C GLY A 229 1.54 2.50 -14.54
N CYS A 230 2.28 3.48 -15.02
CA CYS A 230 2.22 4.88 -14.62
C CYS A 230 1.80 5.70 -15.83
N PHE A 231 0.74 6.51 -15.72
CA PHE A 231 0.28 7.33 -16.82
C PHE A 231 -0.23 8.69 -16.36
N SER A 232 -0.13 9.67 -17.26
CA SER A 232 -0.66 11.01 -17.02
C SER A 232 -2.16 11.07 -17.30
N ILE A 233 -2.90 11.70 -16.39
CA ILE A 233 -4.30 12.11 -16.62
C ILE A 233 -4.41 13.58 -17.03
N LYS A 234 -3.35 14.38 -16.85
CA LYS A 234 -3.34 15.81 -17.22
C LYS A 234 -2.04 16.16 -17.94
N GLY A 235 -2.15 16.74 -19.13
CA GLY A 235 -0.98 17.18 -19.91
C GLY A 235 -0.61 16.19 -21.03
N PRO A 236 0.64 16.23 -21.54
CA PRO A 236 1.04 15.40 -22.67
C PRO A 236 0.97 13.91 -22.31
N PRO A 237 0.66 13.02 -23.29
CA PRO A 237 0.67 11.58 -23.08
C PRO A 237 2.03 11.15 -22.54
N TYR A 238 2.02 10.62 -21.32
CA TYR A 238 3.18 10.03 -20.67
C TYR A 238 2.74 8.68 -20.14
N THR A 239 3.52 7.65 -20.44
CA THR A 239 3.35 6.30 -19.92
C THR A 239 4.71 5.71 -19.57
N ARG A 240 4.79 5.01 -18.44
CA ARG A 240 5.90 4.13 -18.07
C ARG A 240 5.34 2.88 -17.45
N THR A 241 5.92 1.73 -17.75
CA THR A 241 5.50 0.47 -17.16
C THR A 241 6.71 -0.19 -16.53
N PHE A 242 6.64 -0.45 -15.24
CA PHE A 242 7.67 -1.17 -14.52
C PHE A 242 7.28 -2.63 -14.42
N ALA A 243 8.16 -3.50 -14.92
CA ALA A 243 8.04 -4.94 -14.74
C ALA A 243 8.85 -5.37 -13.52
N GLN A 244 8.26 -6.26 -12.75
CA GLN A 244 8.93 -6.98 -11.67
C GLN A 244 9.28 -8.40 -12.15
N SER A 245 10.29 -9.01 -11.54
CA SER A 245 10.85 -10.30 -11.99
C SER A 245 9.76 -11.35 -12.22
N PRO A 246 9.95 -12.26 -13.21
CA PRO A 246 8.97 -13.28 -13.61
C PRO A 246 8.37 -14.02 -12.42
N HIS A 247 7.05 -14.15 -12.37
CA HIS A 247 6.38 -15.04 -11.42
C HIS A 247 6.33 -16.46 -12.00
N THR A 248 6.33 -17.45 -11.11
CA THR A 248 6.21 -18.86 -11.49
C THR A 248 4.76 -19.27 -11.74
N SER A 249 3.77 -18.46 -11.32
CA SER A 249 2.34 -18.72 -11.54
C SER A 249 1.50 -17.43 -11.48
N ARG A 250 0.51 -17.31 -12.37
CA ARG A 250 -0.47 -16.22 -12.43
C ARG A 250 -1.37 -16.10 -11.20
N ASP A 251 -1.76 -17.22 -10.60
CA ASP A 251 -2.67 -17.23 -9.44
C ASP A 251 -2.06 -16.53 -8.22
N LEU A 252 -0.74 -16.34 -8.29
CA LEU A 252 0.08 -15.65 -7.34
C LEU A 252 0.47 -14.27 -7.93
N ILE A 253 -0.42 -13.46 -8.49
CA ILE A 253 -0.07 -12.05 -8.75
C ILE A 253 -1.15 -11.17 -8.12
N GLN A 254 -0.80 -10.47 -7.04
CA GLN A 254 -1.71 -9.48 -6.46
C GLN A 254 -1.64 -8.18 -7.27
N TYR A 255 -2.80 -7.72 -7.74
CA TYR A 255 -2.95 -6.49 -8.54
C TYR A 255 -3.15 -5.26 -7.65
N LYS A 256 -2.25 -4.98 -6.70
CA LYS A 256 -2.53 -3.98 -5.65
C LYS A 256 -1.43 -2.95 -5.47
N VAL A 257 -1.85 -1.70 -5.30
CA VAL A 257 -1.00 -0.63 -4.78
C VAL A 257 -1.39 -0.36 -3.33
N GLY A 258 -0.42 0.06 -2.52
CA GLY A 258 -0.64 0.38 -1.12
C GLY A 258 -1.62 1.55 -0.94
N LYS A 259 -2.35 1.54 0.17
CA LYS A 259 -3.22 2.66 0.55
C LYS A 259 -2.54 3.49 1.65
N PRO A 260 -2.44 4.82 1.49
CA PRO A 260 -1.85 5.68 2.51
C PRO A 260 -2.79 5.83 3.70
N GLY A 261 -2.23 5.88 4.92
CA GLY A 261 -2.91 6.24 6.16
C GLY A 261 -2.78 7.70 6.54
N SER A 262 -2.06 8.50 5.75
CA SER A 262 -1.94 9.95 5.91
C SER A 262 -2.20 10.67 4.58
N SER A 263 -2.79 11.86 4.66
CA SER A 263 -2.94 12.77 3.53
C SER A 263 -1.66 13.56 3.22
N GLN A 264 -0.63 13.45 4.07
CA GLN A 264 0.66 14.08 3.81
C GLN A 264 1.33 13.41 2.59
N PRO A 265 2.00 14.19 1.74
CA PRO A 265 2.81 13.64 0.66
C PRO A 265 3.85 12.66 1.19
N SER A 266 4.14 11.64 0.40
CA SER A 266 5.13 10.62 0.69
C SER A 266 6.17 10.64 -0.43
N ASP A 267 7.42 10.38 -0.11
CA ASP A 267 8.47 10.22 -1.12
C ASP A 267 8.46 8.81 -1.73
N ILE A 268 7.67 7.90 -1.16
CA ILE A 268 7.58 6.51 -1.60
C ILE A 268 6.24 6.19 -2.28
N PHE A 269 6.24 5.06 -2.98
CA PHE A 269 5.07 4.40 -3.53
C PHE A 269 5.19 2.89 -3.30
N VAL A 270 4.10 2.28 -2.84
CA VAL A 270 4.06 0.86 -2.44
C VAL A 270 3.31 0.06 -3.49
N HIS A 271 3.99 -0.91 -4.11
CA HIS A 271 3.41 -1.90 -5.01
C HIS A 271 3.42 -3.27 -4.32
N ILE A 272 2.26 -3.87 -4.15
CA ILE A 272 2.06 -5.08 -3.36
C ILE A 272 1.96 -6.27 -4.30
N HIS A 273 2.84 -7.26 -4.13
CA HIS A 273 2.83 -8.50 -4.89
C HIS A 273 2.12 -9.62 -4.12
N ASP A 274 2.14 -10.82 -4.67
CA ASP A 274 1.77 -12.07 -4.03
C ASP A 274 2.71 -12.50 -2.89
N GLY A 275 2.18 -13.42 -2.07
CA GLY A 275 2.90 -14.26 -1.09
C GLY A 275 3.88 -13.55 -0.16
N GLY A 276 3.61 -12.29 0.18
CA GLY A 276 4.47 -11.53 1.09
C GLY A 276 5.70 -10.92 0.42
N ARG A 277 5.60 -10.45 -0.82
CA ARG A 277 6.60 -9.56 -1.43
C ARG A 277 6.01 -8.18 -1.70
N ILE A 278 6.76 -7.14 -1.38
CA ILE A 278 6.34 -5.75 -1.59
C ILE A 278 7.48 -4.99 -2.27
N SER A 279 7.15 -4.22 -3.31
CA SER A 279 8.09 -3.28 -3.94
C SER A 279 7.83 -1.86 -3.48
N ILE A 280 8.86 -1.20 -3.00
CA ILE A 280 8.87 0.20 -2.60
C ILE A 280 9.65 0.99 -3.64
N PHE A 281 9.00 1.98 -4.23
CA PHE A 281 9.62 2.87 -5.22
C PHE A 281 9.77 4.26 -4.65
N HIS A 282 10.87 4.94 -5.00
CA HIS A 282 10.94 6.39 -4.90
C HIS A 282 9.96 7.00 -5.91
N ARG A 283 9.08 7.89 -5.43
CA ARG A 283 8.00 8.49 -6.21
C ARG A 283 8.49 9.17 -7.50
N ASP A 284 9.64 9.85 -7.42
CA ASP A 284 10.22 10.56 -8.56
C ASP A 284 10.69 9.66 -9.71
N LEU A 285 10.95 8.37 -9.44
CA LEU A 285 11.23 7.39 -10.49
C LEU A 285 9.97 7.12 -11.33
N LEU A 286 8.82 7.00 -10.65
CA LEU A 286 7.52 6.74 -11.30
C LEU A 286 7.01 7.98 -12.04
N SER A 287 7.15 9.16 -11.43
CA SER A 287 6.75 10.44 -12.04
C SER A 287 7.63 10.85 -13.23
N GLY A 288 8.82 10.26 -13.34
CA GLY A 288 9.77 10.53 -14.41
C GLY A 288 10.67 11.73 -14.18
N GLN A 289 10.63 12.32 -12.99
CA GLN A 289 11.58 13.34 -12.55
C GLN A 289 12.98 12.77 -12.39
N LEU A 290 13.10 11.50 -11.99
CA LEU A 290 14.37 10.77 -12.06
C LEU A 290 14.54 10.12 -13.44
N PRO A 291 15.72 10.28 -14.06
CA PRO A 291 16.01 9.65 -15.34
C PRO A 291 16.02 8.13 -15.17
N SER A 292 15.44 7.43 -16.13
CA SER A 292 15.54 5.98 -16.24
C SER A 292 16.50 5.60 -17.37
N PRO A 293 17.17 4.43 -17.28
CA PRO A 293 17.85 3.86 -18.43
C PRO A 293 16.91 3.81 -19.64
N PRO A 294 17.47 3.85 -20.86
CA PRO A 294 16.68 3.58 -22.06
C PRO A 294 15.97 2.23 -21.91
N VAL A 295 14.76 2.15 -22.44
CA VAL A 295 13.93 0.94 -22.43
C VAL A 295 14.77 -0.26 -22.88
N LEU A 296 14.81 -1.32 -22.08
CA LEU A 296 15.67 -2.48 -22.37
C LEU A 296 15.13 -3.38 -23.49
N ASN A 297 13.93 -3.10 -24.00
CA ASN A 297 13.29 -3.88 -25.04
C ASN A 297 12.37 -3.03 -25.94
N SER A 298 11.83 -3.65 -26.97
CA SER A 298 10.90 -3.03 -27.94
C SER A 298 9.49 -2.71 -27.39
N TYR A 299 9.30 -2.74 -26.07
CA TYR A 299 7.99 -2.81 -25.40
C TYR A 299 7.78 -1.81 -24.26
N ASN A 300 8.64 -0.79 -24.15
CA ASN A 300 8.55 0.26 -23.12
C ASN A 300 8.53 -0.24 -21.66
N LEU A 301 8.97 -1.49 -21.40
CA LEU A 301 9.06 -2.05 -20.05
C LEU A 301 10.39 -1.67 -19.39
N LEU A 302 10.31 -1.19 -18.16
CA LEU A 302 11.45 -0.87 -17.30
C LEU A 302 11.58 -1.96 -16.23
N GLU A 303 12.73 -2.63 -16.16
CA GLU A 303 12.99 -3.57 -15.08
C GLU A 303 13.27 -2.80 -13.79
N ALA A 304 12.43 -2.97 -12.77
CA ALA A 304 12.56 -2.24 -11.52
C ALA A 304 13.89 -2.51 -10.80
N THR A 305 14.43 -3.72 -10.94
CA THR A 305 15.72 -4.15 -10.38
C THR A 305 16.92 -3.38 -10.92
N LEU A 306 16.79 -2.75 -12.09
CA LEU A 306 17.82 -1.87 -12.66
C LEU A 306 17.84 -0.47 -12.06
N HIS A 307 16.95 -0.20 -11.10
CA HIS A 307 16.89 1.04 -10.33
C HIS A 307 17.18 0.82 -8.84
N PRO A 308 18.28 0.15 -8.45
CA PRO A 308 18.51 -0.21 -7.06
C PRO A 308 18.80 1.00 -6.16
N SER A 309 18.93 2.21 -6.71
CA SER A 309 19.04 3.45 -5.93
C SER A 309 17.69 4.12 -5.66
N HIS A 310 16.57 3.58 -6.17
CA HIS A 310 15.24 4.18 -6.12
C HIS A 310 14.13 3.13 -5.98
N HIS A 311 14.50 1.88 -5.73
CA HIS A 311 13.59 0.75 -5.58
C HIS A 311 14.15 -0.24 -4.55
N ARG A 312 13.25 -0.86 -3.78
CA ARG A 312 13.51 -2.02 -2.93
C ARG A 312 12.37 -3.02 -3.09
N ALA A 313 12.70 -4.30 -3.19
CA ALA A 313 11.73 -5.39 -2.98
C ALA A 313 12.02 -6.06 -1.64
N ILE A 314 11.03 -6.13 -0.77
CA ILE A 314 11.13 -6.59 0.62
C ILE A 314 10.11 -7.70 0.91
N LYS A 315 10.41 -8.52 1.90
CA LYS A 315 9.54 -9.63 2.34
C LYS A 315 8.57 -9.14 3.42
N GLY A 316 7.38 -9.72 3.40
CA GLY A 316 6.30 -9.55 4.37
C GLY A 316 5.00 -9.09 3.73
N GLU A 317 3.94 -9.14 4.52
CA GLU A 317 2.59 -8.81 4.10
C GLU A 317 2.18 -7.42 4.58
N VAL A 318 1.26 -6.80 3.87
CA VAL A 318 0.69 -5.49 4.24
C VAL A 318 -0.82 -5.57 4.30
N ASN A 319 -1.40 -4.85 5.27
CA ASN A 319 -2.84 -4.73 5.36
C ASN A 319 -3.42 -3.94 4.16
N LYS A 320 -4.56 -4.37 3.62
CA LYS A 320 -5.19 -3.75 2.44
C LYS A 320 -5.77 -2.35 2.68
N HIS A 321 -5.95 -1.92 3.94
CA HIS A 321 -6.66 -0.70 4.30
C HIS A 321 -5.78 0.54 4.39
N ALA A 322 -4.73 0.54 5.22
CA ALA A 322 -3.74 1.62 5.28
C ALA A 322 -2.39 1.03 5.68
N CYS A 323 -1.54 0.76 4.69
CA CYS A 323 -0.28 0.02 4.87
C CYS A 323 0.95 0.90 4.94
N PHE A 324 0.84 2.17 4.56
CA PHE A 324 1.94 3.10 4.68
C PHE A 324 1.45 4.48 5.09
N SER A 325 2.30 5.25 5.75
CA SER A 325 2.02 6.61 6.19
C SER A 325 3.30 7.41 6.11
N GLU A 326 3.26 8.56 5.42
CA GLU A 326 4.48 9.29 5.04
C GLU A 326 5.47 8.33 4.34
N ASN A 327 6.68 8.17 4.85
CA ASN A 327 7.70 7.27 4.31
C ASN A 327 7.80 5.93 5.05
N ARG A 328 6.81 5.58 5.88
CA ARG A 328 6.80 4.39 6.74
C ARG A 328 5.84 3.35 6.20
N VAL A 329 6.27 2.11 6.08
CA VAL A 329 5.45 0.97 5.68
C VAL A 329 5.28 0.04 6.87
N LEU A 330 4.05 -0.34 7.17
CA LEU A 330 3.75 -1.35 8.18
C LEU A 330 3.69 -2.71 7.51
N ILE A 331 4.55 -3.63 7.95
CA ILE A 331 4.65 -4.97 7.41
C ILE A 331 4.40 -5.98 8.51
N VAL A 332 3.68 -7.04 8.19
CA VAL A 332 3.56 -8.22 9.03
C VAL A 332 4.44 -9.29 8.41
N ALA A 333 5.50 -9.66 9.13
CA ALA A 333 6.36 -10.76 8.73
C ALA A 333 5.90 -12.05 9.41
N GLU A 334 6.06 -13.15 8.68
CA GLU A 334 6.01 -14.46 9.30
C GLU A 334 7.05 -14.55 10.42
N PRO A 335 6.74 -15.28 11.50
CA PRO A 335 7.72 -15.56 12.53
C PRO A 335 9.01 -16.12 11.91
N ASP A 336 10.16 -15.62 12.35
CA ASP A 336 11.43 -16.18 11.92
C ASP A 336 11.56 -17.57 12.55
N PRO A 337 11.56 -18.65 11.74
CA PRO A 337 11.57 -20.03 12.25
C PRO A 337 12.83 -20.36 13.05
N ASN A 338 13.84 -19.50 13.02
CA ASN A 338 15.09 -19.65 13.74
C ASN A 338 15.02 -19.18 15.20
N PHE A 339 13.94 -18.53 15.62
CA PHE A 339 13.75 -18.11 17.01
C PHE A 339 12.60 -18.92 17.62
N GLU A 340 12.94 -19.91 18.46
CA GLU A 340 11.99 -20.88 19.02
C GLU A 340 10.85 -20.23 19.84
N ASP A 341 11.07 -19.03 20.37
CA ASP A 341 10.09 -18.24 21.15
C ASP A 341 9.18 -17.36 20.30
N ASP A 342 9.49 -17.16 19.02
CA ASP A 342 8.77 -16.25 18.13
C ASP A 342 7.81 -17.04 17.23
N GLN A 343 6.80 -17.71 17.81
CA GLN A 343 5.82 -18.49 17.02
C GLN A 343 4.68 -17.66 16.44
N SER A 344 4.66 -16.34 16.69
CA SER A 344 3.61 -15.42 16.26
C SER A 344 4.11 -14.48 15.18
N PRO A 345 3.25 -14.08 14.22
CA PRO A 345 3.59 -13.01 13.27
C PRO A 345 4.09 -11.76 13.98
N VAL A 346 5.05 -11.07 13.37
CA VAL A 346 5.65 -9.86 13.94
C VAL A 346 5.32 -8.67 13.07
N ALA A 347 4.83 -7.58 13.67
CA ALA A 347 4.71 -6.32 12.94
C ALA A 347 6.04 -5.57 12.95
N MET A 348 6.38 -5.01 11.81
CA MET A 348 7.56 -4.19 11.59
C MET A 348 7.17 -2.88 10.94
N ILE A 349 7.84 -1.81 11.34
CA ILE A 349 7.78 -0.53 10.65
C ILE A 349 9.06 -0.36 9.86
N ILE A 350 8.91 -0.17 8.55
CA ILE A 350 10.02 0.05 7.64
C ILE A 350 9.97 1.50 7.15
N ASP A 351 10.94 2.29 7.60
CA ASP A 351 11.03 3.73 7.35
C ASP A 351 12.03 4.05 6.25
N PHE A 352 11.52 4.56 5.13
CA PHE A 352 12.27 4.99 3.95
C PHE A 352 12.60 6.50 3.95
N ASP A 353 12.45 7.21 5.06
CA ASP A 353 12.91 8.60 5.19
C ASP A 353 14.43 8.69 5.06
N GLN A 354 14.89 9.07 3.88
CA GLN A 354 16.32 9.13 3.54
C GLN A 354 17.08 10.16 4.38
N ARG A 355 16.41 11.18 4.93
CA ARG A 355 17.07 12.12 5.87
C ARG A 355 17.36 11.41 7.18
N ARG A 356 16.42 10.61 7.67
CA ARG A 356 16.59 9.81 8.89
C ARG A 356 17.64 8.73 8.72
N VAL A 357 17.57 7.95 7.64
CA VAL A 357 18.58 6.94 7.29
C VAL A 357 19.97 7.58 7.28
N GLY A 358 20.12 8.70 6.56
CA GLY A 358 21.39 9.43 6.48
C GLY A 358 21.89 9.92 7.85
N SER A 359 20.98 10.36 8.73
CA SER A 359 21.35 10.82 10.07
C SER A 359 21.88 9.69 10.98
N ILE A 360 21.29 8.50 10.91
CA ILE A 360 21.69 7.35 11.73
C ILE A 360 22.99 6.72 11.19
N VAL A 361 23.11 6.59 9.88
CA VAL A 361 24.33 6.08 9.22
C VAL A 361 25.54 6.97 9.52
N SER A 362 25.34 8.28 9.66
CA SER A 362 26.41 9.25 9.92
C SER A 362 26.87 9.31 11.39
N LEU A 363 26.25 8.54 12.30
CA LEU A 363 26.67 8.48 13.69
C LEU A 363 28.08 7.90 13.81
N ASP A 364 28.90 8.52 14.67
CA ASP A 364 30.21 7.98 15.06
C ASP A 364 30.08 6.77 15.99
N SER A 365 31.19 6.08 16.26
CA SER A 365 31.19 4.86 17.07
C SER A 365 30.64 5.06 18.49
N SER A 366 30.92 6.21 19.12
CA SER A 366 30.39 6.52 20.46
C SER A 366 28.88 6.69 20.40
N SER A 367 28.39 7.46 19.43
CA SER A 367 26.96 7.75 19.27
C SER A 367 26.17 6.51 18.87
N ARG A 368 26.76 5.59 18.09
CA ARG A 368 26.17 4.28 17.78
C ARG A 368 26.05 3.43 19.05
N GLN A 369 27.08 3.37 19.88
CA GLN A 369 27.07 2.63 21.14
C GLN A 369 26.08 3.22 22.15
N ASP A 370 25.96 4.55 22.22
CA ASP A 370 24.98 5.23 23.06
C ASP A 370 23.54 4.93 22.60
N LEU A 371 23.31 4.90 21.28
CA LEU A 371 22.00 4.53 20.72
C LEU A 371 21.67 3.06 20.98
N GLU A 372 22.62 2.17 20.77
CA GLU A 372 22.46 0.73 21.04
C GLU A 372 22.12 0.49 22.51
N SER A 373 22.84 1.12 23.43
CA SER A 373 22.57 0.99 24.88
C SER A 373 21.14 1.41 25.22
N ARG A 374 20.67 2.53 24.65
CA ARG A 374 19.29 3.00 24.86
C ARG A 374 18.26 2.02 24.30
N LEU A 375 18.49 1.48 23.11
CA LEU A 375 17.59 0.49 22.51
C LEU A 375 17.57 -0.80 23.33
N SER A 376 18.72 -1.26 23.84
CA SER A 376 18.81 -2.40 24.75
C SER A 376 18.03 -2.17 26.05
N ASP A 377 18.18 -0.99 26.67
CA ASP A 377 17.45 -0.62 27.89
C ASP A 377 15.92 -0.63 27.69
N GLU A 378 15.46 -0.29 26.48
CA GLU A 378 14.04 -0.29 26.12
C GLU A 378 13.55 -1.63 25.50
N ASN A 379 14.42 -2.64 25.37
CA ASN A 379 14.14 -3.89 24.66
C ASN A 379 13.70 -3.68 23.19
N ALA A 380 14.19 -2.62 22.56
CA ALA A 380 13.94 -2.31 21.16
C ALA A 380 14.98 -2.99 20.26
N ARG A 381 14.57 -3.34 19.04
CA ARG A 381 15.45 -3.85 17.99
C ARG A 381 15.28 -3.06 16.72
N VAL A 382 16.39 -2.52 16.23
CA VAL A 382 16.45 -1.64 15.08
C VAL A 382 17.54 -2.11 14.14
N ARG A 383 17.19 -2.26 12.86
CA ARG A 383 18.13 -2.59 11.81
C ARG A 383 18.16 -1.48 10.78
N VAL A 384 19.36 -1.00 10.45
CA VAL A 384 19.57 0.07 9.47
C VAL A 384 20.17 -0.56 8.22
N ILE A 385 19.36 -0.65 7.15
CA ILE A 385 19.76 -1.31 5.91
C ILE A 385 20.06 -0.26 4.85
N THR A 386 21.31 -0.27 4.37
CA THR A 386 21.71 0.53 3.21
C THR A 386 22.22 -0.32 2.07
N ARG A 387 22.78 -1.52 2.35
CA ARG A 387 23.16 -2.50 1.34
C ARG A 387 21.98 -2.81 0.42
N ARG A 388 22.27 -3.00 -0.87
CA ARG A 388 21.27 -3.35 -1.89
C ARG A 388 21.08 -4.86 -1.92
N TYR A 389 19.92 -5.31 -1.50
CA TYR A 389 19.38 -6.61 -1.86
C TYR A 389 17.90 -6.44 -2.20
N ASN A 390 17.35 -7.42 -2.91
CA ASN A 390 15.94 -7.45 -3.27
C ASN A 390 15.40 -8.87 -3.07
N VAL A 391 14.17 -8.95 -2.61
CA VAL A 391 13.43 -10.22 -2.59
C VAL A 391 12.97 -10.55 -4.00
N ASN A 392 13.35 -11.74 -4.48
CA ASN A 392 13.02 -12.22 -5.81
C ASN A 392 11.63 -12.91 -5.85
N ALA A 393 11.23 -13.45 -6.99
CA ALA A 393 9.92 -14.10 -7.15
C ALA A 393 9.82 -15.48 -6.47
N ALA A 394 10.95 -16.07 -6.07
CA ALA A 394 11.01 -17.26 -5.23
C ALA A 394 11.02 -16.93 -3.73
N TYR A 395 10.83 -15.65 -3.36
CA TYR A 395 10.89 -15.15 -1.98
C TYR A 395 12.27 -15.30 -1.33
N GLU A 396 13.32 -15.39 -2.15
CA GLU A 396 14.71 -15.42 -1.70
C GLU A 396 15.33 -14.01 -1.81
N GLU A 397 16.28 -13.70 -0.94
CA GLU A 397 17.02 -12.45 -1.00
C GLU A 397 18.17 -12.56 -1.99
N ASP A 398 18.08 -11.80 -3.08
CA ASP A 398 19.16 -11.66 -4.06
C ASP A 398 20.01 -10.44 -3.70
N ASP A 399 21.32 -10.63 -3.55
CA ASP A 399 22.27 -9.53 -3.45
C ASP A 399 22.26 -8.72 -4.76
N ALA A 400 21.97 -7.42 -4.64
CA ALA A 400 21.88 -6.50 -5.76
C ALA A 400 23.06 -5.53 -5.82
N GLU A 401 24.04 -5.64 -4.92
CA GLU A 401 25.33 -4.95 -5.02
C GLU A 401 26.22 -5.64 -6.04
N TYR A 402 26.13 -6.97 -6.14
CA TYR A 402 26.96 -7.77 -7.04
C TYR A 402 26.14 -8.80 -7.84
N PRO A 403 25.41 -8.36 -8.90
CA PRO A 403 24.54 -9.23 -9.66
C PRO A 403 25.35 -10.32 -10.40
N TYR A 404 24.87 -11.56 -10.28
CA TYR A 404 25.37 -12.70 -11.05
C TYR A 404 25.33 -12.38 -12.57
N PRO A 405 26.35 -12.77 -13.36
CA PRO A 405 27.44 -13.70 -13.05
C PRO A 405 28.75 -13.05 -12.61
N LEU A 406 28.76 -11.75 -12.30
CA LEU A 406 30.00 -11.13 -11.88
C LEU A 406 30.42 -11.75 -10.53
N PRO A 407 31.68 -12.19 -10.34
CA PRO A 407 32.17 -12.63 -9.03
C PRO A 407 32.62 -11.44 -8.17
N PRO A 408 32.22 -11.34 -6.89
CA PRO A 408 32.56 -10.21 -6.02
C PRO A 408 34.08 -10.03 -5.94
N ASN A 409 34.53 -8.79 -5.76
CA ASN A 409 35.94 -8.56 -5.45
C ASN A 409 36.28 -9.05 -4.03
N ALA A 410 37.56 -9.15 -3.69
CA ALA A 410 37.99 -9.71 -2.40
C ALA A 410 37.44 -8.95 -1.16
N GLU A 411 37.21 -7.64 -1.28
CA GLU A 411 36.62 -6.83 -0.20
C GLU A 411 35.15 -7.21 0.03
N TRP A 412 34.37 -7.31 -1.05
CA TRP A 412 32.97 -7.73 -1.00
C TRP A 412 32.83 -9.19 -0.60
N GLU A 413 33.65 -10.09 -1.12
CA GLU A 413 33.64 -11.51 -0.75
C GLU A 413 33.90 -11.69 0.75
N ALA A 414 34.91 -11.01 1.31
CA ALA A 414 35.19 -11.04 2.74
C ALA A 414 34.02 -10.46 3.57
N HIS A 415 33.43 -9.35 3.11
CA HIS A 415 32.32 -8.69 3.79
C HIS A 415 31.04 -9.56 3.80
N LEU A 416 30.62 -10.09 2.65
CA LEU A 416 29.47 -10.97 2.52
C LEU A 416 29.67 -12.28 3.29
N ARG A 417 30.90 -12.83 3.28
CA ARG A 417 31.23 -14.00 4.09
C ARG A 417 31.12 -13.71 5.58
N GLN A 418 31.52 -12.52 6.04
CA GLN A 418 31.35 -12.14 7.44
C GLN A 418 29.86 -12.08 7.83
N ILE A 419 29.03 -11.41 7.02
CA ILE A 419 27.57 -11.36 7.24
C ILE A 419 26.97 -12.78 7.33
N TYR A 420 27.35 -13.67 6.40
CA TYR A 420 26.90 -15.05 6.40
C TYR A 420 27.34 -15.80 7.67
N LEU A 421 28.61 -15.67 8.07
CA LEU A 421 29.16 -16.33 9.26
C LEU A 421 28.52 -15.81 10.54
N ASP A 422 28.26 -14.51 10.64
CA ASP A 422 27.55 -13.89 11.77
C ASP A 422 26.11 -14.43 11.84
N GLY A 423 25.45 -14.58 10.68
CA GLY A 423 24.14 -15.24 10.57
C GLY A 423 24.18 -16.68 11.08
N VAL A 424 25.12 -17.50 10.60
CA VAL A 424 25.26 -18.91 11.03
C VAL A 424 25.58 -19.02 12.52
N ALA A 425 26.49 -18.19 13.04
CA ALA A 425 26.85 -18.20 14.46
C ALA A 425 25.63 -17.88 15.33
N ARG A 426 24.76 -16.96 14.91
CA ARG A 426 23.49 -16.68 15.61
C ARG A 426 22.58 -17.91 15.66
N LEU A 427 22.45 -18.62 14.55
CA LEU A 427 21.64 -19.85 14.46
C LEU A 427 22.19 -20.98 15.32
N GLU A 428 23.51 -21.17 15.32
CA GLU A 428 24.15 -22.29 16.03
C GLU A 428 24.31 -22.03 17.53
N GLU A 429 24.59 -20.78 17.92
CA GLU A 429 24.86 -20.41 19.32
C GLU A 429 23.60 -19.90 20.05
N GLY A 430 22.49 -19.66 19.34
CA GLY A 430 21.27 -19.07 19.89
C GLY A 430 21.48 -17.65 20.40
N SER A 431 22.47 -16.92 19.87
CA SER A 431 22.77 -15.55 20.29
C SER A 431 21.72 -14.59 19.72
N GLU A 432 21.14 -13.77 20.61
CA GLU A 432 20.21 -12.74 20.18
C GLU A 432 20.92 -11.68 19.31
N PRO A 433 20.26 -11.17 18.26
CA PRO A 433 20.79 -10.05 17.49
C PRO A 433 20.92 -8.79 18.36
N PRO A 434 21.88 -7.91 18.06
CA PRO A 434 22.07 -6.67 18.81
C PRO A 434 20.83 -5.78 18.71
N ALA A 435 20.65 -4.89 19.70
CA ALA A 435 19.54 -3.93 19.69
C ALA A 435 19.64 -2.94 18.52
N LEU A 436 20.85 -2.68 18.02
CA LEU A 436 21.12 -1.87 16.84
C LEU A 436 22.02 -2.63 15.86
N GLU A 437 21.48 -3.00 14.70
CA GLU A 437 22.23 -3.65 13.63
C GLU A 437 22.38 -2.74 12.41
N PHE A 438 23.57 -2.73 11.81
CA PHE A 438 23.85 -1.99 10.58
C PHE A 438 24.17 -2.97 9.45
N GLU A 439 23.31 -3.00 8.45
CA GLU A 439 23.56 -3.73 7.21
C GLU A 439 24.00 -2.74 6.13
N GLU A 440 25.27 -2.36 6.23
CA GLU A 440 25.92 -1.37 5.37
C GLU A 440 26.88 -2.05 4.39
N PRO A 441 27.08 -1.49 3.18
CA PRO A 441 28.16 -1.94 2.30
C PRO A 441 29.54 -1.72 2.95
N PRO A 442 30.62 -2.32 2.41
CA PRO A 442 31.97 -2.09 2.92
C PRO A 442 32.31 -0.60 2.93
N ILE A 443 33.13 -0.17 3.89
CA ILE A 443 33.39 1.26 4.20
C ILE A 443 33.65 2.12 2.96
N ASN A 444 34.38 1.59 1.98
CA ASN A 444 34.75 2.31 0.76
C ASN A 444 33.58 2.56 -0.21
N HIS A 445 32.46 1.84 -0.05
CA HIS A 445 31.27 1.89 -0.92
C HIS A 445 30.07 2.58 -0.26
N ARG A 446 30.19 3.04 0.99
CA ARG A 446 29.10 3.70 1.75
C ARG A 446 28.71 5.09 1.26
N LYS A 447 29.52 5.73 0.40
CA LYS A 447 29.36 7.15 0.03
C LYS A 447 28.29 7.39 -1.03
N ASP A 448 27.98 6.40 -1.86
CA ASP A 448 26.90 6.50 -2.84
C ASP A 448 25.59 6.31 -2.09
N ARG A 449 24.82 7.38 -1.90
CA ARG A 449 23.62 7.36 -1.06
C ARG A 449 22.58 6.41 -1.66
N LEU A 450 22.34 5.32 -0.93
CA LEU A 450 21.41 4.26 -1.32
C LEU A 450 20.03 4.58 -0.75
N PHE A 451 18.99 4.24 -1.52
CA PHE A 451 17.60 4.21 -1.05
C PHE A 451 17.43 3.10 0.00
N GLY A 452 17.98 3.36 1.18
CA GLY A 452 17.97 2.46 2.32
C GLY A 452 16.74 2.68 3.20
N PHE A 453 16.68 1.94 4.30
CA PHE A 453 15.57 2.03 5.24
C PHE A 453 16.00 1.65 6.64
N VAL A 454 15.18 2.03 7.61
CA VAL A 454 15.28 1.58 8.99
C VAL A 454 14.12 0.64 9.27
N GLU A 455 14.43 -0.54 9.78
CA GLU A 455 13.46 -1.53 10.20
C GLU A 455 13.39 -1.55 11.73
N SER A 456 12.18 -1.43 12.25
CA SER A 456 11.89 -1.41 13.68
C SER A 456 10.85 -2.47 13.99
N ARG A 457 11.17 -3.41 14.89
CA ARG A 457 10.20 -4.39 15.39
C ARG A 457 9.21 -3.68 16.30
N VAL A 458 7.91 -3.82 16.03
CA VAL A 458 6.87 -3.22 16.87
C VAL A 458 6.58 -4.14 18.05
N GLN A 459 6.65 -3.59 19.25
CA GLN A 459 6.14 -4.28 20.44
C GLN A 459 4.62 -4.13 20.51
N ILE A 460 3.90 -5.22 20.26
CA ILE A 460 2.43 -5.24 20.28
C ILE A 460 1.97 -6.08 21.47
N PRO A 461 0.95 -5.63 22.23
CA PRO A 461 0.28 -6.48 23.23
C PRO A 461 -0.19 -7.84 22.68
N ASP A 462 0.00 -8.92 23.44
CA ASP A 462 -0.28 -10.32 23.05
C ASP A 462 -1.73 -10.57 22.55
N ASN A 463 -2.67 -9.69 22.90
CA ASN A 463 -4.08 -9.83 22.56
C ASN A 463 -4.47 -9.15 21.23
N ILE A 464 -3.50 -8.63 20.48
CA ILE A 464 -3.72 -7.93 19.21
C ILE A 464 -3.09 -8.75 18.08
N ASP A 465 -3.91 -9.09 17.09
CA ASP A 465 -3.44 -9.73 15.87
C ASP A 465 -2.72 -8.70 14.97
N PRO A 466 -1.41 -8.85 14.70
CA PRO A 466 -0.65 -7.95 13.85
C PRO A 466 -1.24 -7.78 12.44
N SER A 467 -1.90 -8.80 11.90
CA SER A 467 -2.50 -8.77 10.55
C SER A 467 -3.65 -7.75 10.43
N THR A 468 -4.28 -7.40 11.56
CA THR A 468 -5.38 -6.43 11.63
C THR A 468 -4.90 -4.98 11.70
N LEU A 469 -3.59 -4.76 11.90
CA LEU A 469 -3.05 -3.43 12.12
C LEU A 469 -2.98 -2.64 10.82
N VAL A 470 -3.25 -1.34 10.97
CA VAL A 470 -2.96 -0.33 9.96
C VAL A 470 -2.18 0.83 10.56
N ILE A 471 -1.51 1.59 9.71
CA ILE A 471 -0.69 2.73 10.11
C ILE A 471 -1.35 4.04 9.71
N THR A 472 -1.33 5.03 10.59
CA THR A 472 -1.74 6.42 10.31
C THR A 472 -0.58 7.38 10.51
N SER A 473 -0.84 8.69 10.50
CA SER A 473 0.18 9.71 10.79
C SER A 473 0.81 9.51 12.18
N SER A 474 -0.02 9.21 13.20
CA SER A 474 0.40 9.21 14.59
C SER A 474 0.34 7.86 15.32
N ALA A 475 -0.36 6.86 14.77
CA ALA A 475 -0.64 5.62 15.49
C ALA A 475 -0.65 4.37 14.59
N LEU A 476 -0.58 3.22 15.24
CA LEU A 476 -1.09 1.96 14.69
C LEU A 476 -2.50 1.72 15.24
N ILE A 477 -3.37 1.18 14.41
CA ILE A 477 -4.77 0.92 14.75
C ILE A 477 -5.07 -0.52 14.42
N SER A 478 -5.58 -1.28 15.38
CA SER A 478 -6.22 -2.56 15.10
C SER A 478 -7.63 -2.27 14.60
N ILE A 479 -7.93 -2.72 13.37
CA ILE A 479 -9.22 -2.44 12.75
C ILE A 479 -10.27 -3.45 13.25
N PRO A 480 -11.48 -3.00 13.65
CA PRO A 480 -12.59 -3.89 13.98
C PRO A 480 -12.99 -4.76 12.79
N GLU A 481 -12.69 -6.06 12.87
CA GLU A 481 -13.26 -7.04 11.95
C GLU A 481 -14.51 -7.73 12.54
N ASN A 482 -14.57 -7.88 13.86
CA ASN A 482 -15.69 -8.48 14.60
C ASN A 482 -15.95 -7.70 15.90
N SER A 483 -17.03 -7.99 16.63
CA SER A 483 -17.54 -7.27 17.82
C SER A 483 -16.61 -7.27 19.06
N HIS A 484 -15.30 -7.37 18.88
CA HIS A 484 -14.28 -7.27 19.92
C HIS A 484 -13.84 -5.81 20.09
N ALA A 485 -13.31 -5.50 21.27
CA ALA A 485 -12.67 -4.21 21.50
C ALA A 485 -11.33 -4.17 20.77
N ASP A 486 -11.07 -3.07 20.05
CA ASP A 486 -9.82 -2.86 19.33
C ASP A 486 -8.95 -1.83 20.04
N TRP A 487 -7.79 -1.57 19.45
CA TRP A 487 -6.72 -0.81 20.09
C TRP A 487 -6.13 0.24 19.17
N VAL A 488 -5.83 1.39 19.74
CA VAL A 488 -5.02 2.45 19.13
C VAL A 488 -3.71 2.52 19.89
N ILE A 489 -2.60 2.41 19.17
CA ILE A 489 -1.24 2.31 19.69
C ILE A 489 -0.46 3.54 19.22
N TYR A 490 -0.09 4.41 20.16
CA TYR A 490 0.62 5.66 19.92
C TYR A 490 2.11 5.50 20.14
N PHE A 491 2.91 6.19 19.32
CA PHE A 491 4.38 6.19 19.37
C PHE A 491 4.94 7.54 19.83
N PHE A 492 4.08 8.51 20.08
CA PHE A 492 4.41 9.82 20.61
C PHE A 492 3.74 9.99 21.98
N GLU A 493 4.36 10.78 22.86
CA GLU A 493 3.68 11.29 24.04
C GLU A 493 2.67 12.38 23.61
N ASP A 494 1.49 12.38 24.25
CA ASP A 494 0.39 13.33 23.98
C ASP A 494 0.74 14.79 24.28
#